data_AF-A0A6V7K300-F1
#
_entry.id   AF-A0A6V7K300-F1
#
_cell.length_a   1.000
_cell.length_b   1.000
_cell.length_c   1.000
_cell.angle_alpha   90.00
_cell.angle_beta   90.00
_cell.angle_gamma   90.00
#
_symmetry.space_group_name_H-M   'P 1'
#
loop_
_entity.id
_entity.type
_entity.pdbx_description
1 polymer ?
#
loop_
_entity_poly.entity_id
_entity_poly.type
_entity_poly.pdbx_seq_one_letter_code
_entity_poly.pdbx_strand_id
1 'polypeptide(L)' 'TYVADIFLAQSWRDSRLRLPENMSEEYRILDVDWLHNIWRPDCFFKNAKKVTFHEMSIPNHYLWLYHDKTLLYMS' A
#
# COMPACT_ATOMS: atom_id res chain seq x y z
N THR A 1 -17.99 12.58 -19.90
CA THR A 1 -16.71 12.09 -19.34
C THR A 1 -16.42 12.94 -18.13
N TYR A 2 -16.09 12.35 -16.98
CA TYR A 2 -15.73 13.10 -15.77
C TYR A 2 -14.27 12.81 -15.40
N VAL A 3 -13.67 13.72 -14.64
CA VAL A 3 -12.33 13.55 -14.05
C VAL A 3 -12.51 13.54 -12.53
N ALA A 4 -11.80 12.64 -11.85
CA ALA A 4 -11.80 12.55 -10.40
C ALA A 4 -10.37 12.31 -9.93
N ASP A 5 -9.96 13.06 -8.92
CA ASP A 5 -8.72 12.84 -8.17
C ASP A 5 -9.07 12.09 -6.89
N ILE A 6 -8.41 10.96 -6.66
CA ILE A 6 -8.74 10.02 -5.59
C ILE A 6 -7.45 9.63 -4.89
N PHE A 7 -7.47 9.66 -3.55
CA PHE A 7 -6.50 8.93 -2.74
C PHE A 7 -7.03 7.53 -2.49
N LEU A 8 -6.25 6.51 -2.86
CA LEU A 8 -6.65 5.12 -2.72
C LEU A 8 -5.90 4.50 -1.53
N ALA A 9 -6.67 4.08 -0.53
CA ALA A 9 -6.16 3.31 0.59
C ALA A 9 -6.58 1.84 0.45
N GLN A 10 -5.63 0.93 0.60
CA GLN A 10 -5.84 -0.51 0.52
C GLN A 10 -5.28 -1.17 1.77
N SER A 11 -6.08 -2.01 2.42
CA SER A 11 -5.62 -2.85 3.52
C SER A 11 -5.80 -4.33 3.20
N TRP A 12 -4.78 -5.12 3.53
CA TRP A 12 -4.84 -6.58 3.41
C TRP A 12 -3.99 -7.23 4.50
N ARG A 13 -4.38 -8.43 4.91
CA ARG A 13 -3.64 -9.22 5.90
C ARG A 13 -2.87 -10.32 5.21
N ASP A 14 -1.55 -10.37 5.42
CA ASP A 14 -0.69 -11.41 4.85
C ASP A 14 -0.09 -12.28 5.95
N SER A 15 -0.63 -13.50 6.11
CA SER A 15 -0.18 -14.45 7.13
C SER A 15 1.25 -14.96 6.91
N ARG A 16 1.80 -14.83 5.70
CA ARG A 16 3.15 -15.29 5.32
C ARG A 16 4.26 -14.39 5.87
N LEU A 17 3.94 -13.14 6.22
CA LEU A 17 4.90 -12.22 6.81
C LEU A 17 5.36 -12.73 8.18
N ARG A 18 6.68 -12.76 8.36
CA ARG A 18 7.32 -13.10 9.63
C ARG A 18 7.82 -11.81 10.24
N LEU A 19 7.22 -11.42 11.36
CA LEU A 19 7.62 -10.24 12.12
C LEU A 19 8.67 -10.65 13.15
N PRO A 20 9.65 -9.79 13.43
CA PRO A 20 10.61 -10.06 14.49
C PRO A 20 9.92 -9.97 15.85
N GLU A 21 10.28 -10.86 16.79
CA GLU A 21 9.65 -10.96 18.11
C GLU A 21 9.84 -9.69 18.97
N ASN A 22 10.83 -8.86 18.65
CA ASN A 22 11.14 -7.61 19.35
C ASN A 22 10.43 -6.38 18.76
N MET A 23 9.34 -6.57 18.00
CA MET A 23 8.50 -5.46 17.55
C MET A 23 7.65 -4.92 18.71
N SER A 24 8.19 -3.93 19.42
CA SER A 24 7.52 -3.26 20.55
C SER A 24 6.43 -2.28 20.13
N GLU A 25 6.49 -1.76 18.89
CA GLU A 25 5.52 -0.81 18.36
C GLU A 25 4.33 -1.52 17.71
N GLU A 26 3.15 -0.90 17.81
CA GLU A 26 1.90 -1.45 17.25
C GLU A 26 1.95 -1.56 15.71
N TYR A 27 2.66 -0.64 15.07
CA TYR A 27 2.88 -0.60 13.63
C TYR A 27 4.29 -0.11 13.28
N ARG A 28 4.73 -0.39 12.06
CA ARG A 28 5.95 0.18 11.47
C ARG A 28 5.67 0.75 10.10
N ILE A 29 6.31 1.87 9.79
CA ILE A 29 6.31 2.44 8.44
C ILE A 29 7.42 1.77 7.66
N LEU A 30 7.09 1.19 6.52
CA LEU A 30 8.01 0.57 5.58
C LEU A 30 8.26 1.49 4.39
N ASP A 31 9.43 1.34 3.79
CA ASP A 31 9.71 1.90 2.48
C ASP A 31 8.77 1.27 1.44
N VAL A 32 8.34 2.06 0.47
CA VAL A 32 7.44 1.68 -0.61
C VAL A 32 8.09 0.64 -1.52
N ASP A 33 9.43 0.63 -1.60
CA ASP A 33 10.21 -0.35 -2.35
C ASP A 33 9.93 -1.80 -1.89
N TRP A 34 9.44 -1.99 -0.65
CA TRP A 34 9.01 -3.31 -0.19
C TRP A 34 7.84 -3.89 -0.98
N LEU A 35 7.04 -3.07 -1.65
CA LEU A 35 5.95 -3.54 -2.52
C LEU A 35 6.46 -4.35 -3.72
N HIS A 36 7.74 -4.24 -4.09
CA HIS A 36 8.35 -5.10 -5.11
C HIS A 36 8.60 -6.53 -4.59
N ASN A 37 8.72 -6.69 -3.27
CA ASN A 37 9.07 -7.96 -2.62
C ASN A 37 7.89 -8.59 -1.87
N ILE A 38 6.79 -7.86 -1.70
CA ILE A 38 5.59 -8.30 -0.99
C ILE A 38 4.45 -8.41 -1.98
N TRP A 39 3.62 -9.44 -1.81
CA TRP A 39 2.40 -9.57 -2.59
C TRP A 39 1.40 -8.46 -2.24
N ARG A 40 0.81 -7.85 -3.26
CA ARG A 40 -0.29 -6.88 -3.14
C ARG A 40 -1.48 -7.31 -4.00
N PRO A 41 -2.71 -6.93 -3.65
CA PRO A 41 -3.87 -7.15 -4.49
C PRO A 41 -3.81 -6.27 -5.75
N ASP A 42 -4.06 -6.88 -6.92
CA ASP A 42 -4.17 -6.16 -8.19
C ASP A 42 -5.54 -5.45 -8.28
N CYS A 43 -5.56 -4.14 -8.00
CA CYS A 43 -6.76 -3.32 -8.09
C CYS A 43 -6.78 -2.49 -9.37
N PHE A 44 -7.92 -2.51 -10.07
CA PHE A 44 -8.11 -1.74 -11.30
C PHE A 44 -9.53 -1.19 -11.40
N PHE A 45 -9.68 -0.03 -12.03
CA PHE A 45 -10.97 0.62 -12.26
C PHE A 45 -11.55 0.17 -13.60
N LYS A 46 -12.55 -0.73 -13.57
CA LYS A 46 -13.20 -1.29 -14.78
C LYS A 46 -13.73 -0.24 -15.76
N ASN A 47 -14.19 0.90 -15.25
CA ASN A 47 -14.82 1.96 -16.05
C ASN A 47 -13.87 3.12 -16.39
N ALA A 48 -12.61 3.04 -15.97
CA ALA A 48 -11.65 4.10 -16.24
C ALA A 48 -11.25 4.07 -17.72
N LYS A 49 -11.52 5.16 -18.44
CA LYS A 49 -11.06 5.35 -19.82
C LYS A 49 -9.57 5.70 -19.90
N LYS A 50 -9.06 6.38 -18.88
CA LYS A 50 -7.64 6.71 -18.69
C LYS A 50 -7.39 6.84 -17.20
N VAL A 51 -6.30 6.25 -16.71
CA VAL A 51 -5.80 6.39 -15.35
C VAL A 51 -4.39 6.94 -15.45
N THR A 52 -4.09 7.95 -14.66
CA THR A 52 -2.73 8.49 -14.53
C THR A 52 -2.34 8.37 -13.07
N PHE A 53 -1.24 7.70 -12.77
CA PHE A 53 -0.64 7.73 -11.45
C PHE A 53 0.22 8.99 -11.35
N HIS A 54 0.10 9.71 -10.24
CA HIS A 54 0.92 10.89 -9.99
C HIS A 54 2.29 10.45 -9.48
N GLU A 55 3.23 10.20 -10.40
CA GLU A 55 4.64 10.01 -10.06
C GLU A 55 5.27 11.38 -9.79
N MET A 56 5.13 11.90 -8.57
CA MET A 56 5.96 13.03 -8.12
C MET A 56 7.34 12.52 -7.71
N SER A 57 8.33 13.43 -7.75
CA SER A 57 9.76 13.16 -7.49
C SER A 57 10.06 12.42 -6.18
N ILE A 58 9.13 12.47 -5.22
CA ILE A 58 9.06 11.59 -4.06
C ILE A 58 7.66 10.96 -4.10
N PRO A 59 7.53 9.64 -4.26
CA PRO A 59 6.22 9.01 -4.23
C PRO A 59 5.60 9.24 -2.85
N ASN A 60 4.42 9.87 -2.79
CA ASN A 60 3.63 10.03 -1.55
C ASN A 60 2.92 8.72 -1.19
N HIS A 61 3.68 7.63 -1.22
CA HIS A 61 3.22 6.30 -0.95
C HIS A 61 3.64 5.93 0.46
N TYR A 62 2.69 5.45 1.25
CA TYR A 62 2.95 5.02 2.62
C TYR A 62 2.55 3.56 2.76
N LEU A 63 3.44 2.76 3.33
CA LEU A 63 3.20 1.37 3.67
C LEU A 63 3.31 1.19 5.18
N TRP A 64 2.19 0.95 5.85
CA TRP A 64 2.18 0.58 7.26
C TRP A 64 2.06 -0.92 7.42
N LEU A 65 2.89 -1.49 8.29
CA LEU A 65 2.84 -2.88 8.71
C LEU A 65 2.44 -2.95 10.19
N TYR A 66 1.28 -3.54 10.45
CA TYR A 66 0.76 -3.77 11.79
C TYR A 66 1.25 -5.08 12.39
N HIS A 67 1.27 -5.17 13.72
CA HIS A 67 1.69 -6.36 14.45
C HIS A 67 0.83 -7.61 14.15
N ASP A 68 -0.43 -7.43 13.75
CA ASP A 68 -1.34 -8.50 13.36
C ASP A 68 -1.10 -9.04 11.93
N LYS A 69 -0.04 -8.54 11.27
CA LYS A 69 0.34 -8.77 9.87
C LYS A 69 -0.58 -8.12 8.84
N THR A 70 -1.32 -7.10 9.24
CA THR A 70 -2.05 -6.25 8.32
C THR A 70 -1.11 -5.24 7.68
N LEU A 71 -1.19 -5.11 6.37
CA LEU A 71 -0.55 -4.07 5.58
C LEU A 71 -1.60 -3.02 5.20
N LEU A 72 -1.23 -1.75 5.31
CA LEU A 72 -2.01 -0.63 4.82
C LEU A 72 -1.14 0.14 3.82
N TYR A 73 -1.57 0.20 2.58
CA TYR A 73 -0.95 0.96 1.50
C TYR A 73 -1.81 2.15 1.16
N MET A 74 -1.21 3.34 1.10
CA MET A 74 -1.86 4.53 0.55
C MET A 74 -1.12 5.06 -0.65
N SER A 75 -1.88 5.34 -1.70
CA SER A 75 -1.43 5.87 -2.98
C SER A 75 -2.20 7.08 -3.44
#